data_AF-K0S7E8-F1
#
_entry.id   AF-K0S7E8-F1
#
_cell.length_a   1.000
_cell.length_b   1.000
_cell.length_c   1.000
_cell.angle_alpha   90.00
_cell.angle_beta   90.00
_cell.angle_gamma   90.00
#
_symmetry.space_group_name_H-M   'P 1'
#
loop_
_entity.id
_entity.type
_entity.pdbx_description
1 polymer ?
#
loop_
_entity_poly.entity_id
_entity_poly.type
_entity_poly.pdbx_seq_one_letter_code
_entity_poly.pdbx_strand_id
1 'polypeptide(L)'
;MSFRAAGNLERDARRRKTLECGPTLMSTNVLVTHVVFPITSLATSSSLVESSCGGLIAASLMAVPGSSRVYYGSTVAYNTSRSAPLLCGDRQLHETLMRLTGSEEDVLGSSVDADENLSDEATQYIRKKIASTRETAIAYCKHTNTDFVIVEGGATGPTFNPKDLTTGFAVLAVAGRQTDHSEPELLAQTIVYSDTADREANMRLYADSAAELCSEVLSRKPSDASTRHVSVDNTVTAENYQDCFDRSSHLRSDESVMNEMQNDANAKHVVLRGTDQVLFASKDQLLLPTYADLNEDRALLNDIQGAVLKRIFVGRLGSSQTPIFALALPEDTEVQSHEAHFANTRSHGAFLNPIHNELAMTATALVNWQKSNKYCPVTGTPLEYIHGGTCARSTNTEDRPVLHWPRQDPSIIVLVENQASTHALLARSPRHPSYLYTCIAGFVEAGETFESAVLRETNEEVGVTVDDDSIQYIYSQPWPFPRSCMIGMHARAREIGLPSINIDPNELVDAQWFDKEVIYQATVETDRLGAVMDPKVVEDQKTKGLWDGKLLVPAKGVLARTLIDKWLN
;
A
#
# COMPACT_ATOMS: atom_id res chain seq x y z
N MET A 1 -76.86 10.48 11.21
CA MET A 1 -76.87 11.71 10.39
C MET A 1 -75.52 11.83 9.73
N SER A 2 -75.53 11.87 8.39
CA SER A 2 -74.36 12.07 7.53
C SER A 2 -73.83 13.49 7.64
N PHE A 3 -72.53 13.72 7.40
CA PHE A 3 -72.11 14.76 6.44
C PHE A 3 -70.69 14.47 5.92
N ARG A 4 -70.62 14.29 4.60
CA ARG A 4 -69.43 14.43 3.75
C ARG A 4 -69.28 15.90 3.34
N ALA A 5 -68.04 16.37 3.16
CA ALA A 5 -67.52 17.22 2.06
C ALA A 5 -66.21 17.88 2.55
N ALA A 6 -65.02 17.52 2.07
CA ALA A 6 -64.39 17.88 0.79
C ALA A 6 -63.83 19.32 0.77
N GLY A 7 -62.50 19.45 0.55
CA GLY A 7 -61.84 20.71 0.22
C GLY A 7 -60.32 20.70 0.46
N ASN A 8 -59.55 20.50 -0.61
CA ASN A 8 -58.08 20.49 -0.68
C ASN A 8 -57.42 21.79 -0.19
N LEU A 9 -56.23 21.68 0.41
CA LEU A 9 -55.08 22.57 0.17
C LEU A 9 -53.80 21.88 0.66
N GLU A 10 -52.91 21.58 -0.28
CA GLU A 10 -51.55 21.05 -0.09
C GLU A 10 -50.74 21.93 0.86
N ARG A 11 -50.11 21.33 1.88
CA ARG A 11 -48.84 21.79 2.44
C ARG A 11 -48.01 20.61 2.92
N ASP A 12 -47.01 20.28 2.11
CA ASP A 12 -45.90 19.39 2.42
C ASP A 12 -45.18 19.84 3.70
N ALA A 13 -45.30 19.04 4.77
CA ALA A 13 -44.56 19.22 6.01
C ALA A 13 -43.53 18.09 6.15
N ARG A 14 -42.30 18.45 5.78
CA ARG A 14 -41.05 17.69 5.84
C ARG A 14 -40.92 16.84 7.12
N ARG A 15 -40.91 15.51 6.95
CA ARG A 15 -40.32 14.58 7.92
C ARG A 15 -38.81 14.82 7.98
N ARG A 16 -38.31 15.27 9.14
CA ARG A 16 -36.88 15.22 9.47
C ARG A 16 -36.46 13.75 9.54
N LYS A 17 -35.80 13.25 8.49
CA LYS A 17 -34.88 12.12 8.58
C LYS A 17 -33.58 12.66 9.18
N THR A 18 -33.26 12.23 10.39
CA THR A 18 -31.89 12.23 10.89
C THR A 18 -31.10 11.30 9.97
N LEU A 19 -30.26 11.86 9.11
CA LEU A 19 -29.22 11.11 8.42
C LEU A 19 -28.13 10.82 9.47
N GLU A 20 -27.95 9.54 9.80
CA GLU A 20 -26.69 9.08 10.34
C GLU A 20 -25.63 9.26 9.24
N CYS A 21 -24.84 10.32 9.34
CA CYS A 21 -23.57 10.40 8.62
C CYS A 21 -22.62 9.40 9.29
N GLY A 22 -22.38 8.27 8.63
CA GLY A 22 -21.22 7.43 8.94
C GLY A 22 -19.92 8.21 8.73
N PRO A 23 -18.84 7.89 9.45
CA PRO A 23 -17.57 8.58 9.31
C PRO A 23 -16.86 8.05 8.06
N THR A 24 -17.14 8.63 6.90
CA THR A 24 -16.17 8.65 5.79
C THR A 24 -15.50 10.01 5.79
N LEU A 25 -14.82 10.32 6.91
CA LEU A 25 -13.69 11.23 6.88
C LEU A 25 -12.54 10.46 6.21
N MET A 26 -12.03 11.06 5.14
CA MET A 26 -10.97 10.58 4.26
C MET A 26 -9.86 9.79 4.98
N SER A 27 -9.33 8.75 4.34
CA SER A 27 -7.94 8.38 4.61
C SER A 27 -7.05 9.48 4.04
N THR A 28 -6.77 10.48 4.87
CA THR A 28 -5.70 11.48 4.72
C THR A 28 -4.30 10.86 4.53
N ASN A 29 -4.16 9.56 4.25
CA ASN A 29 -2.88 8.84 4.28
C ASN A 29 -2.19 8.72 2.91
N VAL A 30 -2.89 8.68 1.78
CA VAL A 30 -2.24 8.45 0.46
C VAL A 30 -1.53 9.73 -0.03
N LEU A 31 -2.24 10.84 -0.15
CA LEU A 31 -1.68 12.17 -0.49
C LEU A 31 -0.60 12.67 0.50
N VAL A 32 -0.75 12.40 1.79
CA VAL A 32 0.22 12.84 2.82
C VAL A 32 1.52 12.02 2.77
N THR A 33 1.42 10.71 2.49
CA THR A 33 2.59 9.82 2.42
C THR A 33 3.36 9.98 1.11
N HIS A 34 2.67 10.21 -0.02
CA HIS A 34 3.29 10.21 -1.35
C HIS A 34 3.65 11.60 -1.91
N VAL A 35 3.09 12.71 -1.38
CA VAL A 35 3.38 14.09 -1.85
C VAL A 35 4.15 14.90 -0.84
N VAL A 36 3.61 15.01 0.36
CA VAL A 36 4.11 16.02 1.28
C VAL A 36 5.42 15.59 1.90
N PHE A 37 5.60 14.30 2.19
CA PHE A 37 6.88 13.78 2.69
C PHE A 37 8.05 13.97 1.69
N PRO A 38 7.92 13.61 0.40
CA PRO A 38 8.98 13.89 -0.59
C PRO A 38 9.27 15.39 -0.78
N ILE A 39 8.23 16.24 -0.86
CA ILE A 39 8.40 17.70 -1.03
C ILE A 39 9.06 18.35 0.20
N THR A 40 8.66 17.93 1.42
CA THR A 40 9.26 18.45 2.67
C THR A 40 10.70 17.96 2.88
N SER A 41 11.04 16.76 2.40
CA SER A 41 12.39 16.18 2.54
C SER A 41 13.47 16.84 1.65
N LEU A 42 13.07 17.51 0.56
CA LEU A 42 13.99 18.07 -0.43
C LEU A 42 14.24 19.59 -0.29
N ALA A 43 13.59 20.25 0.68
CA ALA A 43 13.70 21.70 0.94
C ALA A 43 13.43 22.58 -0.31
N THR A 44 12.58 22.11 -1.22
CA THR A 44 12.18 22.82 -2.44
C THR A 44 10.85 23.54 -2.24
N SER A 45 10.77 24.78 -2.74
CA SER A 45 9.57 25.61 -2.74
C SER A 45 8.61 25.18 -3.86
N SER A 46 7.31 25.18 -3.56
CA SER A 46 6.28 24.68 -4.45
C SER A 46 5.06 25.57 -4.52
N SER A 47 4.39 25.57 -5.66
CA SER A 47 3.06 26.18 -5.83
C SER A 47 2.17 25.34 -6.72
N LEU A 48 0.87 25.63 -6.72
CA LEU A 48 -0.13 24.76 -7.35
C LEU A 48 -1.22 25.54 -8.08
N VAL A 49 -1.64 25.05 -9.24
CA VAL A 49 -2.84 25.53 -9.95
C VAL A 49 -3.79 24.35 -10.15
N GLU A 50 -5.01 24.45 -9.65
CA GLU A 50 -6.04 23.41 -9.81
C GLU A 50 -7.24 23.90 -10.61
N SER A 51 -7.95 22.98 -11.23
CA SER A 51 -9.20 23.27 -11.94
C SER A 51 -10.30 22.28 -11.57
N SER A 52 -10.19 21.00 -11.97
CA SER A 52 -11.28 20.04 -11.83
C SER A 52 -11.29 19.33 -10.47
N CYS A 53 -10.16 19.35 -9.75
CA CYS A 53 -10.02 18.92 -8.35
C CYS A 53 -10.52 19.97 -7.36
N GLY A 54 -10.70 21.22 -7.80
CA GLY A 54 -11.42 22.21 -7.01
C GLY A 54 -10.76 22.67 -5.72
N GLY A 55 -9.45 22.50 -5.59
CA GLY A 55 -8.71 22.83 -4.37
C GLY A 55 -8.50 21.64 -3.44
N LEU A 56 -8.89 20.43 -3.85
CA LEU A 56 -8.68 19.22 -3.07
C LEU A 56 -7.19 18.90 -2.90
N ILE A 57 -6.37 19.13 -3.93
CA ILE A 57 -4.92 18.90 -3.85
C ILE A 57 -4.31 19.91 -2.87
N ALA A 58 -4.65 21.19 -3.01
CA ALA A 58 -4.21 22.27 -2.12
C ALA A 58 -4.63 22.01 -0.67
N ALA A 59 -5.89 21.62 -0.44
CA ALA A 59 -6.39 21.30 0.90
C ALA A 59 -5.61 20.13 1.51
N SER A 60 -5.28 19.12 0.70
CA SER A 60 -4.50 17.96 1.13
C SER A 60 -3.06 18.34 1.48
N LEU A 61 -2.43 19.22 0.69
CA LEU A 61 -1.09 19.76 0.99
C LEU A 61 -1.09 20.61 2.27
N MET A 62 -2.10 21.46 2.46
CA MET A 62 -2.21 22.34 3.63
C MET A 62 -2.55 21.57 4.92
N ALA A 63 -3.19 20.40 4.81
CA ALA A 63 -3.56 19.58 5.96
C ALA A 63 -2.34 18.93 6.66
N VAL A 64 -1.15 19.01 6.07
CA VAL A 64 0.07 18.42 6.64
C VAL A 64 0.84 19.44 7.50
N PRO A 65 1.14 19.12 8.78
CA PRO A 65 1.99 19.95 9.61
C PRO A 65 3.35 20.24 8.97
N GLY A 66 3.78 21.51 8.96
CA GLY A 66 5.06 21.92 8.35
C GLY A 66 4.99 22.26 6.86
N SER A 67 3.83 22.09 6.22
CA SER A 67 3.61 22.44 4.80
C SER A 67 3.99 23.88 4.46
N SER A 68 3.83 24.82 5.40
CA SER A 68 4.23 26.23 5.24
C SER A 68 5.72 26.47 4.97
N ARG A 69 6.59 25.48 5.15
CA ARG A 69 8.03 25.57 4.83
C ARG A 69 8.34 25.37 3.35
N VAL A 70 7.44 24.72 2.62
CA VAL A 70 7.68 24.23 1.25
C VAL A 70 6.54 24.56 0.29
N TYR A 71 5.34 24.87 0.78
CA TYR A 71 4.17 25.20 -0.02
C TYR A 71 3.82 26.69 0.11
N TYR A 72 3.97 27.43 -0.98
CA TYR A 72 3.92 28.90 -1.01
C TYR A 72 2.54 29.43 -1.42
N GLY A 73 1.68 28.55 -1.94
CA GLY A 73 0.28 28.87 -2.23
C GLY A 73 -0.25 28.17 -3.47
N SER A 74 -1.54 28.35 -3.69
CA SER A 74 -2.24 27.85 -4.87
C SER A 74 -3.28 28.83 -5.41
N THR A 75 -3.64 28.60 -6.66
CA THR A 75 -4.85 29.13 -7.28
C THR A 75 -5.79 28.00 -7.66
N VAL A 76 -7.11 28.23 -7.52
CA VAL A 76 -8.14 27.39 -8.16
C VAL A 76 -8.74 28.15 -9.35
N ALA A 77 -8.41 27.71 -10.56
CA ALA A 77 -8.82 28.30 -11.83
C ALA A 77 -9.88 27.43 -12.55
N TYR A 78 -11.12 27.47 -12.06
CA TYR A 78 -12.24 26.70 -12.62
C TYR A 78 -12.66 27.13 -14.03
N ASN A 79 -12.51 28.41 -14.37
CA ASN A 79 -13.05 28.96 -15.61
C ASN A 79 -11.95 29.70 -16.39
N THR A 80 -11.50 29.10 -17.48
CA THR A 80 -10.44 29.65 -18.33
C THR A 80 -10.75 31.07 -18.80
N SER A 81 -12.00 31.39 -19.13
CA SER A 81 -12.41 32.74 -19.60
C SER A 81 -12.32 33.84 -18.53
N ARG A 82 -12.24 33.47 -17.24
CA ARG A 82 -12.12 34.39 -16.11
C ARG A 82 -10.88 34.13 -15.25
N SER A 83 -9.98 33.27 -15.74
CA SER A 83 -8.80 32.82 -15.00
C SER A 83 -7.65 33.83 -15.02
N ALA A 84 -7.69 34.85 -15.88
CA ALA A 84 -6.59 35.81 -16.03
C ALA A 84 -6.09 36.42 -14.70
N PRO A 85 -6.95 36.87 -13.77
CA PRO A 85 -6.48 37.41 -12.48
C PRO A 85 -5.90 36.34 -11.56
N LEU A 86 -6.31 35.08 -11.73
CA LEU A 86 -5.92 33.94 -10.90
C LEU A 86 -4.62 33.29 -11.38
N LEU A 87 -4.33 33.43 -12.68
CA LEU A 87 -3.07 33.05 -13.32
C LEU A 87 -2.11 34.25 -13.33
N CYS A 88 -1.90 34.83 -12.15
CA CYS A 88 -0.89 35.86 -11.93
C CYS A 88 -1.10 37.19 -12.69
N GLY A 89 -2.29 37.43 -13.25
CA GLY A 89 -2.55 38.61 -14.08
C GLY A 89 -1.84 38.58 -15.43
N ASP A 90 -1.27 37.43 -15.83
CA ASP A 90 -0.52 37.29 -17.08
C ASP A 90 -1.47 37.29 -18.28
N ARG A 91 -1.59 38.47 -18.89
CA ARG A 91 -2.45 38.68 -20.06
C ARG A 91 -1.94 37.92 -21.28
N GLN A 92 -0.63 37.74 -21.42
CA GLN A 92 -0.05 37.03 -22.55
C GLN A 92 -0.35 35.53 -22.44
N LEU A 93 -0.13 34.93 -21.26
CA LEU A 93 -0.53 33.56 -20.97
C LEU A 93 -2.04 33.39 -21.19
N HIS A 94 -2.86 34.27 -20.63
CA HIS A 94 -4.31 34.20 -20.81
C HIS A 94 -4.72 34.27 -22.29
N GLU A 95 -4.13 35.17 -23.07
CA GLU A 95 -4.39 35.25 -24.52
C GLU A 95 -3.91 33.99 -25.26
N THR A 96 -2.76 33.42 -24.90
CA THR A 96 -2.29 32.13 -25.42
C THR A 96 -3.29 31.02 -25.11
N LEU A 97 -3.72 30.88 -23.85
CA LEU A 97 -4.70 29.87 -23.41
C LEU A 97 -6.05 30.02 -24.12
N MET A 98 -6.46 31.25 -24.44
CA MET A 98 -7.69 31.53 -25.19
C MET A 98 -7.54 31.24 -26.69
N ARG A 99 -6.31 31.29 -27.24
CA ARG A 99 -5.99 31.05 -28.65
C ARG A 99 -5.60 29.61 -28.97
N LEU A 100 -5.37 28.75 -27.97
CA LEU A 100 -5.09 27.32 -28.18
C LEU A 100 -6.19 26.68 -29.04
N THR A 101 -5.88 26.51 -30.33
CA THR A 101 -6.66 25.77 -31.33
C THR A 101 -6.15 24.34 -31.37
N GLY A 102 -7.03 23.34 -31.40
CA GLY A 102 -6.64 21.92 -31.33
C GLY A 102 -5.91 21.34 -32.55
N SER A 103 -5.08 22.13 -33.24
CA SER A 103 -4.27 21.73 -34.41
C SER A 103 -2.94 21.10 -34.01
N GLU A 104 -2.47 20.12 -34.80
CA GLU A 104 -1.25 19.33 -34.55
C GLU A 104 0.04 20.16 -34.44
N GLU A 105 0.11 21.32 -35.11
CA GLU A 105 1.32 22.15 -35.12
C GLU A 105 1.60 22.86 -33.78
N ASP A 106 0.59 23.12 -32.94
CA ASP A 106 0.75 23.77 -31.62
C ASP A 106 1.23 22.79 -30.52
N VAL A 107 1.28 21.49 -30.83
CA VAL A 107 1.54 20.38 -29.90
C VAL A 107 2.95 19.78 -30.09
N LEU A 108 3.76 20.40 -30.96
CA LEU A 108 5.15 20.00 -31.26
C LEU A 108 6.06 20.19 -30.04
N GLY A 109 5.99 19.23 -29.13
CA GLY A 109 6.80 19.16 -27.92
C GLY A 109 6.18 18.38 -26.76
N SER A 110 4.90 17.96 -26.83
CA SER A 110 4.30 17.06 -25.83
C SER A 110 4.27 15.62 -26.33
N SER A 111 4.87 14.70 -25.58
CA SER A 111 4.95 13.27 -25.88
C SER A 111 3.74 12.47 -25.37
N VAL A 112 2.57 13.10 -25.25
CA VAL A 112 1.38 12.52 -24.60
C VAL A 112 0.27 12.39 -25.63
N ASP A 113 0.02 11.17 -26.09
CA ASP A 113 -1.02 10.86 -27.06
C ASP A 113 -2.39 10.73 -26.37
N ALA A 114 -3.43 11.26 -27.02
CA ALA A 114 -4.81 11.08 -26.57
C ALA A 114 -5.32 9.69 -27.03
N ASP A 115 -6.17 9.05 -26.23
CA ASP A 115 -6.77 7.74 -26.55
C ASP A 115 -7.40 7.70 -27.96
N GLU A 116 -6.90 6.79 -28.80
CA GLU A 116 -7.31 6.62 -30.21
C GLU A 116 -8.78 6.20 -30.37
N ASN A 117 -9.44 5.75 -29.30
CA ASN A 117 -10.84 5.31 -29.32
C ASN A 117 -11.86 6.44 -29.11
N LEU A 118 -11.42 7.68 -28.89
CA LEU A 118 -12.27 8.85 -28.65
C LEU A 118 -12.65 9.57 -29.96
N SER A 119 -13.81 10.23 -29.99
CA SER A 119 -14.18 11.07 -31.14
C SER A 119 -13.22 12.23 -31.34
N ASP A 120 -13.19 12.78 -32.56
CA ASP A 120 -12.38 13.97 -32.89
C ASP A 120 -12.67 15.16 -31.94
N GLU A 121 -13.93 15.30 -31.49
CA GLU A 121 -14.33 16.35 -30.54
C GLU A 121 -13.72 16.13 -29.14
N ALA A 122 -13.77 14.89 -28.62
CA ALA A 122 -13.14 14.49 -27.36
C ALA A 122 -11.62 14.61 -27.41
N THR A 123 -11.01 14.15 -28.50
CA THR A 123 -9.57 14.25 -28.74
C THR A 123 -9.11 15.72 -28.80
N GLN A 124 -9.83 16.60 -29.50
CA GLN A 124 -9.52 18.04 -29.48
C GLN A 124 -9.67 18.68 -28.10
N TYR A 125 -10.70 18.28 -27.34
CA TYR A 125 -10.91 18.80 -25.99
C TYR A 125 -9.75 18.44 -25.04
N ILE A 126 -9.28 17.20 -25.10
CA ILE A 126 -8.14 16.72 -24.30
C ILE A 126 -6.84 17.39 -24.76
N ARG A 127 -6.56 17.48 -26.06
CA ARG A 127 -5.37 18.18 -26.59
C ARG A 127 -5.29 19.64 -26.11
N LYS A 128 -6.42 20.34 -26.08
CA LYS A 128 -6.49 21.69 -25.50
C LYS A 128 -6.11 21.73 -24.03
N LYS A 129 -6.51 20.72 -23.24
CA LYS A 129 -6.13 20.60 -21.82
C LYS A 129 -4.65 20.27 -21.63
N ILE A 130 -4.06 19.45 -22.50
CA ILE A 130 -2.61 19.17 -22.52
C ILE A 130 -1.81 20.46 -22.72
N ALA A 131 -2.10 21.21 -23.78
CA ALA A 131 -1.41 22.47 -24.04
C ALA A 131 -1.66 23.49 -22.92
N SER A 132 -2.91 23.62 -22.45
CA SER A 132 -3.26 24.58 -21.41
C SER A 132 -2.56 24.31 -20.07
N THR A 133 -2.45 23.05 -19.65
CA THR A 133 -1.80 22.68 -18.38
C THR A 133 -0.28 22.87 -18.45
N ARG A 134 0.35 22.53 -19.59
CA ARG A 134 1.77 22.78 -19.86
C ARG A 134 2.13 24.26 -19.78
N GLU A 135 1.46 25.10 -20.56
CA GLU A 135 1.74 26.54 -20.61
C GLU A 135 1.52 27.19 -19.25
N THR A 136 0.47 26.76 -18.54
CA THR A 136 0.19 27.24 -17.18
C THR A 136 1.29 26.83 -16.21
N ALA A 137 1.80 25.59 -16.27
CA ALA A 137 2.82 25.11 -15.35
C ALA A 137 4.13 25.91 -15.48
N ILE A 138 4.60 26.11 -16.72
CA ILE A 138 5.83 26.85 -17.01
C ILE A 138 5.69 28.32 -16.60
N ALA A 139 4.61 28.99 -17.01
CA ALA A 139 4.40 30.39 -16.72
C ALA A 139 4.18 30.66 -15.23
N TYR A 140 3.44 29.80 -14.53
CA TYR A 140 3.19 29.94 -13.10
C TYR A 140 4.44 29.65 -12.26
N CYS A 141 5.26 28.67 -12.65
CA CYS A 141 6.59 28.43 -12.05
C CYS A 141 7.50 29.64 -12.23
N LYS A 142 7.50 30.25 -13.42
CA LYS A 142 8.23 31.49 -13.69
C LYS A 142 7.76 32.65 -12.81
N HIS A 143 6.45 32.85 -12.70
CA HIS A 143 5.87 33.98 -11.98
C HIS A 143 6.02 33.87 -10.46
N THR A 144 5.74 32.69 -9.90
CA THR A 144 5.84 32.45 -8.45
C THR A 144 7.28 32.33 -7.98
N ASN A 145 8.22 32.10 -8.90
CA ASN A 145 9.63 31.86 -8.61
C ASN A 145 9.83 30.73 -7.58
N THR A 146 9.03 29.67 -7.71
CA THR A 146 9.17 28.44 -6.94
C THR A 146 10.03 27.42 -7.68
N ASP A 147 10.57 26.44 -6.95
CA ASP A 147 11.43 25.41 -7.52
C ASP A 147 10.66 24.45 -8.42
N PHE A 148 9.39 24.20 -8.09
CA PHE A 148 8.47 23.49 -8.97
C PHE A 148 7.01 23.94 -8.80
N VAL A 149 6.22 23.73 -9.85
CA VAL A 149 4.76 23.96 -9.85
C VAL A 149 4.03 22.74 -10.34
N ILE A 150 2.93 22.44 -9.66
CA ILE A 150 1.97 21.40 -10.03
C ILE A 150 0.78 22.09 -10.68
N VAL A 151 0.32 21.56 -11.82
CA VAL A 151 -0.92 22.03 -12.47
C VAL A 151 -1.83 20.85 -12.73
N GLU A 152 -3.07 20.94 -12.25
CA GLU A 152 -4.16 20.03 -12.56
C GLU A 152 -5.21 20.75 -13.41
N GLY A 153 -5.59 20.13 -14.53
CA GLY A 153 -6.71 20.60 -15.32
C GLY A 153 -7.33 19.53 -16.20
N GLY A 154 -8.63 19.30 -16.04
CA GLY A 154 -9.41 18.46 -16.94
C GLY A 154 -10.89 18.63 -16.72
N ALA A 155 -11.61 17.52 -16.64
CA ALA A 155 -13.02 17.47 -16.34
C ALA A 155 -13.36 16.30 -15.40
N THR A 156 -13.98 16.62 -14.27
CA THR A 156 -14.33 15.66 -13.20
C THR A 156 -15.32 14.57 -13.61
N GLY A 157 -15.98 14.68 -14.77
CA GLY A 157 -17.01 13.72 -15.17
C GLY A 157 -18.33 13.84 -14.39
N PRO A 158 -19.39 13.12 -14.79
CA PRO A 158 -19.58 12.75 -16.19
C PRO A 158 -19.64 14.05 -17.03
N THR A 159 -18.96 14.06 -18.18
CA THR A 159 -19.00 15.19 -19.10
C THR A 159 -19.98 14.92 -20.22
N PHE A 160 -20.96 15.81 -20.42
CA PHE A 160 -21.93 15.65 -21.51
C PHE A 160 -21.54 16.47 -22.76
N ASN A 161 -20.29 16.92 -22.82
CA ASN A 161 -19.74 17.74 -23.87
C ASN A 161 -18.20 17.64 -23.85
N PRO A 162 -17.55 16.81 -24.69
CA PRO A 162 -18.12 16.01 -25.81
C PRO A 162 -18.97 14.82 -25.36
N LYS A 163 -19.90 14.34 -26.21
CA LYS A 163 -20.99 13.42 -25.82
C LYS A 163 -20.53 12.00 -25.45
N ASP A 164 -19.41 11.58 -26.00
CA ASP A 164 -18.77 10.28 -25.85
C ASP A 164 -17.80 10.21 -24.65
N LEU A 165 -17.43 11.36 -24.08
CA LEU A 165 -16.61 11.44 -22.88
C LEU A 165 -17.48 11.26 -21.61
N THR A 166 -17.98 10.05 -21.40
CA THR A 166 -19.00 9.75 -20.37
C THR A 166 -18.46 9.71 -18.93
N THR A 167 -17.14 9.60 -18.75
CA THR A 167 -16.43 9.60 -17.46
C THR A 167 -15.53 10.83 -17.34
N GLY A 168 -14.76 10.93 -16.26
CA GLY A 168 -13.85 12.06 -16.07
C GLY A 168 -12.45 11.84 -16.63
N PHE A 169 -11.71 12.93 -16.85
CA PHE A 169 -10.25 12.89 -16.97
C PHE A 169 -9.59 14.13 -16.32
N ALA A 170 -8.30 14.07 -16.02
CA ALA A 170 -7.46 15.20 -15.63
C ALA A 170 -6.14 15.20 -16.39
N VAL A 171 -5.63 16.35 -16.80
CA VAL A 171 -4.24 16.49 -17.21
C VAL A 171 -3.45 17.05 -16.04
N LEU A 172 -2.34 16.41 -15.72
CA LEU A 172 -1.44 16.81 -14.64
C LEU A 172 -0.09 17.18 -15.24
N ALA A 173 0.47 18.31 -14.83
CA ALA A 173 1.76 18.79 -15.29
C ALA A 173 2.63 19.24 -14.11
N VAL A 174 3.92 18.93 -14.16
CA VAL A 174 4.93 19.41 -13.21
C VAL A 174 6.00 20.17 -13.99
N ALA A 175 6.20 21.43 -13.65
CA ALA A 175 7.27 22.27 -14.18
C ALA A 175 8.26 22.64 -13.08
N GLY A 176 9.54 22.81 -13.40
CA GLY A 176 10.58 23.19 -12.45
C GLY A 176 11.91 23.52 -13.12
N ARG A 177 12.98 23.66 -12.34
CA ARG A 177 14.32 24.08 -12.81
C ARG A 177 15.35 22.98 -12.56
N GLN A 178 16.14 22.58 -13.56
CA GLN A 178 17.01 21.39 -13.44
C GLN A 178 18.33 21.62 -12.67
N THR A 179 18.88 22.84 -12.60
CA THR A 179 19.95 23.29 -11.66
C THR A 179 20.40 24.70 -12.06
N ASP A 180 20.84 25.55 -11.11
CA ASP A 180 21.15 26.98 -11.35
C ASP A 180 19.87 27.73 -11.81
N HIS A 181 19.76 29.05 -11.78
CA HIS A 181 18.52 29.81 -12.05
C HIS A 181 18.04 29.74 -13.53
N SER A 182 18.03 28.56 -14.15
CA SER A 182 17.55 28.29 -15.51
C SER A 182 16.07 28.62 -15.67
N GLU A 183 15.63 29.00 -16.87
CA GLU A 183 14.19 29.13 -17.19
C GLU A 183 13.46 27.83 -16.84
N PRO A 184 12.23 27.91 -16.27
CA PRO A 184 11.49 26.73 -15.89
C PRO A 184 11.06 25.95 -17.13
N GLU A 185 11.11 24.64 -17.04
CA GLU A 185 10.69 23.73 -18.10
C GLU A 185 9.71 22.69 -17.56
N LEU A 186 9.02 22.02 -18.49
CA LEU A 186 8.13 20.91 -18.15
C LEU A 186 8.97 19.68 -17.79
N LEU A 187 8.86 19.22 -16.54
CA LEU A 187 9.60 18.06 -16.03
C LEU A 187 8.83 16.74 -16.23
N ALA A 188 7.49 16.80 -16.13
CA ALA A 188 6.61 15.68 -16.40
C ALA A 188 5.18 16.16 -16.74
N GLN A 189 4.44 15.37 -17.52
CA GLN A 189 3.03 15.58 -17.82
C GLN A 189 2.33 14.24 -18.08
N THR A 190 1.10 14.11 -17.59
CA THR A 190 0.25 12.92 -17.75
C THR A 190 -1.21 13.29 -17.95
N ILE A 191 -1.97 12.36 -18.53
CA ILE A 191 -3.44 12.39 -18.53
C ILE A 191 -3.93 11.24 -17.66
N VAL A 192 -4.83 11.54 -16.73
CA VAL A 192 -5.58 10.63 -15.86
C VAL A 192 -6.97 10.42 -16.41
N TYR A 193 -7.34 9.19 -16.78
CA TYR A 193 -8.72 8.85 -17.14
C TYR A 193 -9.40 8.14 -15.98
N SER A 194 -10.70 8.40 -15.82
CA SER A 194 -11.56 7.69 -14.87
C SER A 194 -12.50 6.74 -15.59
N ASP A 195 -12.83 5.63 -14.96
CA ASP A 195 -13.85 4.65 -15.40
C ASP A 195 -15.24 4.93 -14.80
N THR A 196 -15.36 5.93 -13.93
CA THR A 196 -16.58 6.26 -13.21
C THR A 196 -17.09 7.68 -13.50
N ALA A 197 -18.40 7.84 -13.39
CA ALA A 197 -19.08 9.14 -13.40
C ALA A 197 -19.15 9.77 -11.99
N ASP A 198 -18.63 9.11 -10.95
CA ASP A 198 -18.60 9.67 -9.61
C ASP A 198 -17.58 10.82 -9.52
N ARG A 199 -18.10 12.03 -9.37
CA ARG A 199 -17.30 13.26 -9.29
C ARG A 199 -16.35 13.27 -8.10
N GLU A 200 -16.81 12.81 -6.95
CA GLU A 200 -15.98 12.84 -5.75
C GLU A 200 -14.86 11.81 -5.85
N ALA A 201 -15.18 10.62 -6.34
CA ALA A 201 -14.17 9.59 -6.63
C ALA A 201 -13.13 10.09 -7.64
N ASN A 202 -13.57 10.80 -8.68
CA ASN A 202 -12.68 11.36 -9.71
C ASN A 202 -11.76 12.45 -9.17
N MET A 203 -12.28 13.37 -8.34
CA MET A 203 -11.44 14.38 -7.70
C MET A 203 -10.36 13.73 -6.84
N ARG A 204 -10.69 12.66 -6.11
CA ARG A 204 -9.75 11.91 -5.26
C ARG A 204 -8.69 11.22 -6.11
N LEU A 205 -9.10 10.50 -7.15
CA LEU A 205 -8.21 9.83 -8.10
C LEU A 205 -7.19 10.82 -8.70
N TYR A 206 -7.64 11.98 -9.15
CA TYR A 206 -6.75 12.97 -9.76
C TYR A 206 -5.81 13.61 -8.76
N ALA A 207 -6.26 13.80 -7.52
CA ALA A 207 -5.39 14.29 -6.46
C ALA A 207 -4.31 13.26 -6.11
N ASP A 208 -4.67 11.99 -5.97
CA ASP A 208 -3.73 10.89 -5.78
C ASP A 208 -2.78 10.72 -6.99
N SER A 209 -3.26 10.93 -8.22
CA SER A 209 -2.39 10.87 -9.41
C SER A 209 -1.42 12.06 -9.50
N ALA A 210 -1.85 13.25 -9.08
CA ALA A 210 -0.98 14.42 -8.95
C ALA A 210 0.12 14.15 -7.93
N ALA A 211 -0.19 13.38 -6.90
CA ALA A 211 0.75 12.98 -5.88
C ALA A 211 1.90 12.15 -6.44
N GLU A 212 1.55 11.09 -7.15
CA GLU A 212 2.47 10.12 -7.72
C GLU A 212 3.40 10.79 -8.74
N LEU A 213 2.85 11.63 -9.61
CA LEU A 213 3.63 12.37 -10.62
C LEU A 213 4.69 13.28 -9.97
N CYS A 214 4.35 13.93 -8.86
CA CYS A 214 5.31 14.76 -8.13
C CYS A 214 6.40 13.91 -7.48
N SER A 215 6.02 12.80 -6.86
CA SER A 215 6.95 11.86 -6.25
C SER A 215 7.98 11.33 -7.28
N GLU A 216 7.50 10.99 -8.48
CA GLU A 216 8.35 10.53 -9.58
C GLU A 216 9.39 11.59 -9.96
N VAL A 217 8.96 12.83 -10.22
CA VAL A 217 9.86 13.94 -10.60
C VAL A 217 10.93 14.17 -9.54
N LEU A 218 10.54 14.15 -8.27
CA LEU A 218 11.43 14.39 -7.12
C LEU A 218 12.43 13.25 -6.87
N SER A 219 12.12 12.03 -7.33
CA SER A 219 12.99 10.86 -7.15
C SER A 219 14.13 10.75 -8.17
N ARG A 220 14.15 11.60 -9.21
CA ARG A 220 15.16 11.55 -10.30
C ARG A 220 16.52 12.12 -9.82
N LYS A 221 17.63 11.40 -10.06
CA LYS A 221 18.99 11.90 -9.79
C LYS A 221 19.46 12.89 -10.87
N PRO A 222 20.25 13.93 -10.53
CA PRO A 222 20.61 15.04 -11.44
C PRO A 222 21.51 14.68 -12.64
N SER A 223 21.84 13.41 -12.89
CA SER A 223 22.74 13.01 -14.00
C SER A 223 22.07 12.19 -15.13
N ASP A 224 20.78 11.88 -15.04
CA ASP A 224 20.06 11.06 -16.04
C ASP A 224 19.14 11.90 -16.95
N ALA A 225 19.65 13.04 -17.45
CA ALA A 225 18.99 13.82 -18.49
C ALA A 225 19.22 13.17 -19.88
N SER A 226 18.69 11.96 -20.05
CA SER A 226 18.39 11.41 -21.38
C SER A 226 16.91 11.06 -21.39
N THR A 227 16.17 11.78 -22.23
CA THR A 227 14.73 11.75 -22.43
C THR A 227 14.22 10.31 -22.55
N ARG A 228 13.77 9.73 -21.43
CA ARG A 228 12.92 8.54 -21.45
C ARG A 228 11.49 9.01 -21.67
N HIS A 229 10.89 8.56 -22.77
CA HIS A 229 9.45 8.56 -22.92
C HIS A 229 8.86 7.76 -21.75
N VAL A 230 8.26 8.47 -20.80
CA VAL A 230 7.28 7.89 -19.90
C VAL A 230 5.95 8.44 -20.40
N SER A 231 5.26 7.64 -21.21
CA SER A 231 3.82 7.73 -21.28
C SER A 231 3.34 7.45 -19.86
N VAL A 232 2.99 8.51 -19.13
CA VAL A 232 2.18 8.29 -17.94
C VAL A 232 0.78 8.04 -18.48
N ASP A 233 0.60 6.79 -18.85
CA ASP A 233 -0.63 6.18 -19.26
C ASP A 233 -1.47 6.02 -17.98
N ASN A 234 -2.60 6.71 -17.90
CA ASN A 234 -3.69 6.31 -16.99
C ASN A 234 -4.76 5.52 -17.72
N THR A 235 -4.37 4.85 -18.78
CA THR A 235 -4.63 3.44 -18.70
C THR A 235 -3.65 2.95 -17.59
N VAL A 236 -4.07 2.37 -16.47
CA VAL A 236 -4.57 0.99 -16.50
C VAL A 236 -4.55 0.43 -17.92
N THR A 237 -3.40 0.48 -18.60
CA THR A 237 -3.21 -0.28 -19.80
C THR A 237 -3.23 -1.68 -19.25
N ALA A 238 -3.92 -2.55 -19.94
CA ALA A 238 -3.99 -3.98 -19.64
C ALA A 238 -2.59 -4.65 -19.52
N GLU A 239 -1.50 -3.89 -19.58
CA GLU A 239 -0.10 -4.29 -19.51
C GLU A 239 0.58 -4.01 -18.15
N ASN A 240 0.19 -3.00 -17.34
CA ASN A 240 0.59 -2.93 -15.91
C ASN A 240 -0.45 -3.56 -14.95
N TYR A 241 -1.58 -4.01 -15.50
CA TYR A 241 -2.45 -4.99 -14.86
C TYR A 241 -1.86 -6.40 -14.84
N GLN A 242 -0.65 -6.63 -15.36
CA GLN A 242 -0.07 -7.97 -15.45
C GLN A 242 0.15 -8.64 -14.09
N ASP A 243 0.10 -7.88 -12.98
CA ASP A 243 0.51 -8.34 -11.66
C ASP A 243 -0.45 -7.91 -10.52
N CYS A 244 -1.72 -7.60 -10.81
CA CYS A 244 -2.70 -7.35 -9.75
C CYS A 244 -3.15 -8.66 -9.09
N PHE A 245 -3.14 -8.72 -7.76
CA PHE A 245 -3.67 -9.86 -7.01
C PHE A 245 -5.10 -9.57 -6.55
N ASP A 246 -6.09 -10.26 -7.13
CA ASP A 246 -7.50 -10.20 -6.72
C ASP A 246 -7.83 -11.40 -5.83
N ARG A 247 -8.30 -11.17 -4.61
CA ARG A 247 -8.73 -12.24 -3.68
C ARG A 247 -9.97 -13.00 -4.17
N SER A 248 -10.74 -12.40 -5.09
CA SER A 248 -11.94 -12.93 -5.75
C SER A 248 -12.91 -13.63 -4.78
N SER A 249 -13.20 -12.98 -3.65
CA SER A 249 -14.01 -13.56 -2.56
C SER A 249 -15.41 -13.96 -3.01
N HIS A 250 -15.99 -13.22 -3.97
CA HIS A 250 -17.32 -13.47 -4.53
C HIS A 250 -17.43 -14.79 -5.30
N LEU A 251 -16.33 -15.33 -5.83
CA LEU A 251 -16.33 -16.61 -6.55
C LEU A 251 -16.31 -17.81 -5.62
N ARG A 252 -15.81 -17.64 -4.38
CA ARG A 252 -15.43 -18.74 -3.49
C ARG A 252 -16.56 -19.73 -3.24
N SER A 253 -17.79 -19.23 -3.07
CA SER A 253 -18.97 -20.06 -2.80
C SER A 253 -19.51 -20.81 -4.01
N ASP A 254 -19.08 -20.50 -5.23
CA ASP A 254 -19.50 -21.19 -6.44
C ASP A 254 -18.63 -22.44 -6.68
N GLU A 255 -19.16 -23.61 -6.35
CA GLU A 255 -18.45 -24.88 -6.49
C GLU A 255 -18.13 -25.23 -7.95
N SER A 256 -18.96 -24.81 -8.92
CA SER A 256 -18.68 -25.06 -10.34
C SER A 256 -17.45 -24.26 -10.77
N VAL A 257 -17.43 -22.97 -10.44
CA VAL A 257 -16.31 -22.07 -10.78
C VAL A 257 -15.03 -22.50 -10.06
N MET A 258 -15.12 -22.93 -8.79
CA MET A 258 -13.96 -23.49 -8.07
C MET A 258 -13.42 -24.75 -8.75
N ASN A 259 -14.30 -25.68 -9.14
CA ASN A 259 -13.91 -26.91 -9.83
C ASN A 259 -13.30 -26.62 -11.21
N GLU A 260 -13.84 -25.66 -11.96
CA GLU A 260 -13.28 -25.22 -13.24
C GLU A 260 -11.88 -24.64 -13.06
N MET A 261 -11.70 -23.67 -12.15
CA MET A 261 -10.39 -23.06 -11.89
C MET A 261 -9.37 -24.06 -11.33
N GLN A 262 -9.82 -25.02 -10.53
CA GLN A 262 -8.94 -26.07 -10.00
C GLN A 262 -8.47 -27.05 -11.10
N ASN A 263 -9.22 -27.19 -12.19
CA ASN A 263 -8.85 -28.03 -13.34
C ASN A 263 -8.26 -27.24 -14.50
N ASP A 264 -8.10 -25.91 -14.37
CA ASP A 264 -7.41 -25.08 -15.35
C ASP A 264 -5.94 -25.47 -15.42
N ALA A 265 -5.46 -25.77 -16.64
CA ALA A 265 -4.07 -26.14 -16.89
C ALA A 265 -3.08 -25.01 -16.55
N ASN A 266 -3.54 -23.76 -16.58
CA ASN A 266 -2.74 -22.58 -16.23
C ASN A 266 -2.80 -22.24 -14.74
N ALA A 267 -3.62 -22.93 -13.93
CA ALA A 267 -3.68 -22.68 -12.49
C ALA A 267 -2.32 -22.88 -11.83
N LYS A 268 -1.88 -21.88 -11.07
CA LYS A 268 -0.57 -21.87 -10.41
C LYS A 268 -0.69 -22.10 -8.91
N HIS A 269 0.39 -22.60 -8.32
CA HIS A 269 0.38 -23.00 -6.91
C HIS A 269 1.45 -22.26 -6.11
N VAL A 270 1.07 -21.67 -4.98
CA VAL A 270 2.01 -21.37 -3.90
C VAL A 270 2.24 -22.68 -3.16
N VAL A 271 3.44 -23.24 -3.29
CA VAL A 271 3.78 -24.54 -2.70
C VAL A 271 4.38 -24.32 -1.32
N LEU A 272 3.80 -24.98 -0.32
CA LEU A 272 4.18 -24.87 1.09
C LEU A 272 4.56 -26.22 1.67
N ARG A 273 5.55 -26.21 2.55
CA ARG A 273 5.97 -27.35 3.35
C ARG A 273 5.99 -26.96 4.83
N GLY A 274 5.55 -27.85 5.71
CA GLY A 274 5.42 -27.51 7.13
C GLY A 274 4.46 -26.34 7.37
N THR A 275 4.77 -25.48 8.33
CA THR A 275 3.92 -24.32 8.69
C THR A 275 4.47 -22.98 8.22
N ASP A 276 5.68 -22.96 7.65
CA ASP A 276 6.42 -21.72 7.43
C ASP A 276 7.44 -21.78 6.29
N GLN A 277 7.44 -22.82 5.46
CA GLN A 277 8.33 -22.88 4.28
C GLN A 277 7.54 -22.79 2.99
N VAL A 278 7.96 -21.91 2.09
CA VAL A 278 7.41 -21.76 0.73
C VAL A 278 8.50 -21.99 -0.30
N LEU A 279 8.11 -22.36 -1.52
CA LEU A 279 9.03 -22.66 -2.61
C LEU A 279 9.46 -21.38 -3.36
N PHE A 280 10.75 -21.05 -3.29
CA PHE A 280 11.35 -19.88 -3.94
C PHE A 280 12.03 -20.29 -5.25
N ALA A 281 11.90 -19.45 -6.28
CA ALA A 281 12.67 -19.53 -7.52
C ALA A 281 13.95 -18.67 -7.44
N SER A 282 13.89 -17.56 -6.71
CA SER A 282 15.00 -16.63 -6.49
C SER A 282 14.89 -16.03 -5.09
N LYS A 283 15.78 -15.08 -4.74
CA LYS A 283 15.72 -14.36 -3.46
C LYS A 283 14.42 -13.54 -3.30
N ASP A 284 13.88 -13.06 -4.41
CA ASP A 284 12.77 -12.10 -4.48
C ASP A 284 11.50 -12.65 -5.14
N GLN A 285 11.53 -13.91 -5.61
CA GLN A 285 10.39 -14.53 -6.28
C GLN A 285 10.07 -15.95 -5.78
N LEU A 286 8.78 -16.25 -5.64
CA LEU A 286 8.27 -17.60 -5.50
C LEU A 286 8.35 -18.36 -6.83
N LEU A 287 8.53 -19.68 -6.75
CA LEU A 287 8.21 -20.56 -7.87
C LEU A 287 6.72 -20.89 -7.80
N LEU A 288 5.97 -20.57 -8.87
CA LEU A 288 4.53 -20.77 -8.96
C LEU A 288 4.21 -21.84 -10.03
N PRO A 289 4.44 -23.14 -9.76
CA PRO A 289 4.25 -24.21 -10.74
C PRO A 289 2.78 -24.47 -11.06
N THR A 290 2.53 -24.95 -12.27
CA THR A 290 1.24 -25.56 -12.62
C THR A 290 1.12 -26.94 -11.97
N TYR A 291 -0.09 -27.52 -11.95
CA TYR A 291 -0.26 -28.88 -11.46
C TYR A 291 0.52 -29.92 -12.31
N ALA A 292 0.68 -29.66 -13.61
CA ALA A 292 1.44 -30.54 -14.50
C ALA A 292 2.95 -30.53 -14.18
N ASP A 293 3.50 -29.38 -13.78
CA ASP A 293 4.91 -29.26 -13.39
C ASP A 293 5.23 -30.02 -12.08
N LEU A 294 4.20 -30.29 -11.27
CA LEU A 294 4.29 -31.03 -10.02
C LEU A 294 4.15 -32.55 -10.21
N ASN A 295 3.58 -33.02 -11.32
CA ASN A 295 3.38 -34.46 -11.59
C ASN A 295 4.61 -35.13 -12.24
N GLU A 296 4.69 -36.45 -12.04
CA GLU A 296 5.91 -37.28 -12.08
C GLU A 296 6.78 -37.22 -13.34
N ASP A 297 6.24 -36.88 -14.51
CA ASP A 297 7.03 -36.87 -15.75
C ASP A 297 8.03 -35.69 -15.84
N ARG A 298 7.93 -34.71 -14.92
CA ARG A 298 8.79 -33.49 -14.86
C ARG A 298 9.39 -33.21 -13.48
N ALA A 299 9.28 -34.16 -12.54
CA ALA A 299 9.46 -34.07 -11.09
C ALA A 299 10.33 -32.89 -10.57
N LEU A 300 9.71 -31.73 -10.36
CA LEU A 300 10.28 -30.66 -9.52
C LEU A 300 10.42 -31.11 -8.05
N LEU A 301 9.54 -32.02 -7.61
CA LEU A 301 9.43 -32.53 -6.23
C LEU A 301 9.34 -34.05 -6.24
N ASN A 302 9.72 -34.70 -5.14
CA ASN A 302 9.58 -36.15 -4.96
C ASN A 302 8.16 -36.56 -4.49
N ASP A 303 7.68 -37.69 -5.01
CA ASP A 303 6.62 -38.54 -4.44
C ASP A 303 5.32 -37.80 -4.01
N ILE A 304 4.64 -37.18 -4.98
CA ILE A 304 3.33 -36.54 -4.78
C ILE A 304 2.17 -37.54 -4.98
N GLN A 305 2.44 -38.76 -5.49
CA GLN A 305 1.42 -39.75 -5.78
C GLN A 305 0.74 -40.29 -4.51
N GLY A 306 -0.59 -40.15 -4.45
CA GLY A 306 -1.43 -40.69 -3.38
C GLY A 306 -1.86 -39.67 -2.32
N ALA A 307 -1.25 -38.49 -2.27
CA ALA A 307 -1.79 -37.39 -1.48
C ALA A 307 -3.01 -36.80 -2.19
N VAL A 308 -4.19 -36.86 -1.57
CA VAL A 308 -5.29 -35.98 -1.96
C VAL A 308 -4.85 -34.56 -1.64
N LEU A 309 -4.19 -33.92 -2.60
CA LEU A 309 -3.69 -32.57 -2.49
C LEU A 309 -4.87 -31.60 -2.46
N LYS A 310 -5.34 -31.29 -1.25
CA LYS A 310 -6.33 -30.24 -1.05
C LYS A 310 -5.68 -28.90 -1.39
N ARG A 311 -6.17 -28.31 -2.47
CA ARG A 311 -5.79 -26.98 -2.96
C ARG A 311 -6.71 -25.96 -2.33
N ILE A 312 -6.15 -24.91 -1.76
CA ILE A 312 -6.91 -23.82 -1.14
C ILE A 312 -6.88 -22.64 -2.09
N PHE A 313 -8.02 -22.12 -2.52
CA PHE A 313 -8.08 -20.97 -3.40
C PHE A 313 -7.56 -19.71 -2.69
N VAL A 314 -6.53 -19.09 -3.26
CA VAL A 314 -5.87 -17.89 -2.74
C VAL A 314 -6.46 -16.65 -3.40
N GLY A 315 -6.62 -16.68 -4.73
CA GLY A 315 -7.15 -15.59 -5.54
C GLY A 315 -6.79 -15.77 -7.01
N ARG A 316 -6.81 -14.68 -7.77
CA ARG A 316 -6.43 -14.61 -9.18
C ARG A 316 -5.34 -13.57 -9.37
N LEU A 317 -4.38 -13.87 -10.23
CA LEU A 317 -3.21 -13.04 -10.46
C LEU A 317 -3.18 -12.50 -11.90
N GLY A 318 -2.92 -11.20 -12.00
CA GLY A 318 -2.66 -10.49 -13.24
C GLY A 318 -3.88 -10.27 -14.11
N SER A 319 -3.65 -9.68 -15.28
CA SER A 319 -4.68 -9.37 -16.28
C SER A 319 -5.34 -10.62 -16.85
N SER A 320 -4.59 -11.72 -16.93
CA SER A 320 -5.09 -13.04 -17.28
C SER A 320 -5.99 -13.68 -16.21
N GLN A 321 -6.05 -13.08 -15.01
CA GLN A 321 -6.81 -13.59 -13.87
C GLN A 321 -6.47 -15.06 -13.56
N THR A 322 -5.18 -15.41 -13.67
CA THR A 322 -4.67 -16.77 -13.48
C THR A 322 -5.04 -17.26 -12.07
N PRO A 323 -5.77 -18.38 -11.93
CA PRO A 323 -6.12 -18.92 -10.62
C PRO A 323 -4.88 -19.31 -9.82
N ILE A 324 -4.79 -18.84 -8.58
CA ILE A 324 -3.73 -19.17 -7.63
C ILE A 324 -4.31 -20.01 -6.49
N PHE A 325 -3.67 -21.13 -6.22
CA PHE A 325 -4.00 -22.01 -5.11
C PHE A 325 -2.81 -22.18 -4.15
N ALA A 326 -3.08 -22.33 -2.87
CA ALA A 326 -2.09 -22.83 -1.92
C ALA A 326 -2.08 -24.37 -1.97
N LEU A 327 -0.88 -24.93 -1.98
CA LEU A 327 -0.66 -26.37 -1.97
C LEU A 327 0.24 -26.74 -0.80
N ALA A 328 -0.31 -27.41 0.21
CA ALA A 328 0.45 -27.90 1.34
C ALA A 328 0.97 -29.33 1.07
N LEU A 329 2.27 -29.52 1.24
CA LEU A 329 2.97 -30.79 1.05
C LEU A 329 3.45 -31.39 2.39
N PRO A 330 3.72 -32.70 2.43
CA PRO A 330 4.42 -33.34 3.54
C PRO A 330 5.76 -32.68 3.88
N GLU A 331 6.16 -32.71 5.15
CA GLU A 331 7.38 -32.00 5.63
C GLU A 331 8.69 -32.58 5.09
N ASP A 332 8.67 -33.82 4.64
CA ASP A 332 9.79 -34.55 4.04
C ASP A 332 9.89 -34.39 2.53
N THR A 333 8.99 -33.63 1.88
CA THR A 333 9.09 -33.36 0.44
C THR A 333 10.33 -32.54 0.11
N GLU A 334 11.17 -33.03 -0.79
CA GLU A 334 12.40 -32.38 -1.26
C GLU A 334 12.26 -31.85 -2.69
N VAL A 335 13.04 -30.82 -3.00
CA VAL A 335 13.14 -30.23 -4.34
C VAL A 335 14.24 -30.94 -5.11
N GLN A 336 13.94 -31.44 -6.31
CA GLN A 336 14.93 -32.13 -7.15
C GLN A 336 15.65 -31.20 -8.15
N SER A 337 15.23 -29.93 -8.22
CA SER A 337 15.83 -28.89 -9.05
C SER A 337 16.84 -28.03 -8.28
N HIS A 338 17.90 -27.58 -8.96
CA HIS A 338 18.85 -26.58 -8.43
C HIS A 338 18.31 -25.14 -8.54
N GLU A 339 17.22 -24.93 -9.29
CA GLU A 339 16.63 -23.62 -9.56
C GLU A 339 15.56 -23.22 -8.54
N ALA A 340 15.24 -24.09 -7.59
CA ALA A 340 14.24 -23.81 -6.57
C ALA A 340 14.66 -24.36 -5.21
N HIS A 341 14.21 -23.71 -4.15
CA HIS A 341 14.46 -24.17 -2.79
C HIS A 341 13.34 -23.75 -1.85
N PHE A 342 13.12 -24.56 -0.80
CA PHE A 342 12.26 -24.15 0.29
C PHE A 342 13.02 -23.22 1.23
N ALA A 343 12.46 -22.05 1.50
CA ALA A 343 12.98 -21.14 2.51
C ALA A 343 11.88 -20.77 3.51
N ASN A 344 12.32 -20.44 4.72
CA ASN A 344 11.43 -20.06 5.80
C ASN A 344 10.84 -18.67 5.54
N THR A 345 9.53 -18.60 5.35
CA THR A 345 8.80 -17.39 4.95
C THR A 345 8.85 -16.31 6.03
N ARG A 346 9.04 -16.66 7.31
CA ARG A 346 9.17 -15.69 8.41
C ARG A 346 10.46 -14.88 8.33
N SER A 347 11.55 -15.53 7.91
CA SER A 347 12.88 -14.89 7.80
C SER A 347 13.16 -14.35 6.40
N HIS A 348 12.65 -15.01 5.36
CA HIS A 348 12.96 -14.70 3.95
C HIS A 348 11.81 -14.00 3.21
N GLY A 349 10.57 -14.08 3.69
CA GLY A 349 9.41 -13.51 3.00
C GLY A 349 9.51 -12.00 2.77
N ALA A 350 10.18 -11.28 3.66
CA ALA A 350 10.41 -9.84 3.54
C ALA A 350 11.26 -9.42 2.31
N PHE A 351 11.99 -10.37 1.71
CA PHE A 351 12.79 -10.12 0.51
C PHE A 351 12.04 -10.43 -0.80
N LEU A 352 10.86 -11.07 -0.72
CA LEU A 352 9.99 -11.24 -1.86
C LEU A 352 9.51 -9.88 -2.36
N ASN A 353 9.29 -9.77 -3.67
CA ASN A 353 8.53 -8.65 -4.21
C ASN A 353 7.13 -8.58 -3.56
N PRO A 354 6.48 -7.41 -3.55
CA PRO A 354 5.26 -7.20 -2.78
C PRO A 354 4.13 -8.21 -3.05
N ILE A 355 3.90 -8.56 -4.31
CA ILE A 355 2.83 -9.48 -4.72
C ILE A 355 3.16 -10.90 -4.28
N HIS A 356 4.39 -11.36 -4.53
CA HIS A 356 4.83 -12.68 -4.10
C HIS A 356 4.83 -12.81 -2.57
N ASN A 357 5.15 -11.74 -1.84
CA ASN A 357 5.01 -11.68 -0.39
C ASN A 357 3.53 -11.84 0.01
N GLU A 358 2.61 -11.09 -0.60
CA GLU A 358 1.18 -11.20 -0.30
C GLU A 358 0.61 -12.60 -0.58
N LEU A 359 1.03 -13.22 -1.68
CA LEU A 359 0.69 -14.61 -2.03
C LEU A 359 1.23 -15.59 -0.96
N ALA A 360 2.51 -15.46 -0.59
CA ALA A 360 3.13 -16.30 0.42
C ALA A 360 2.44 -16.18 1.78
N MET A 361 2.18 -14.94 2.24
CA MET A 361 1.50 -14.68 3.52
C MET A 361 0.07 -15.22 3.52
N THR A 362 -0.68 -15.00 2.44
CA THR A 362 -2.07 -15.47 2.32
C THR A 362 -2.13 -17.00 2.32
N ALA A 363 -1.30 -17.64 1.51
CA ALA A 363 -1.23 -19.10 1.44
C ALA A 363 -0.80 -19.73 2.78
N THR A 364 0.21 -19.15 3.44
CA THR A 364 0.67 -19.59 4.76
C THR A 364 -0.44 -19.48 5.80
N ALA A 365 -1.18 -18.36 5.84
CA ALA A 365 -2.28 -18.16 6.76
C ALA A 365 -3.39 -19.21 6.58
N LEU A 366 -3.78 -19.47 5.33
CA LEU A 366 -4.85 -20.42 4.99
C LEU A 366 -4.43 -21.86 5.31
N VAL A 367 -3.21 -22.26 4.95
CA VAL A 367 -2.69 -23.61 5.24
C VAL A 367 -2.57 -23.83 6.75
N ASN A 368 -2.02 -22.86 7.49
CA ASN A 368 -1.86 -22.98 8.94
C ASN A 368 -3.22 -23.09 9.63
N TRP A 369 -4.21 -22.30 9.21
CA TRP A 369 -5.58 -22.41 9.70
C TRP A 369 -6.17 -23.79 9.42
N GLN A 370 -6.04 -24.31 8.19
CA GLN A 370 -6.60 -25.63 7.87
C GLN A 370 -5.91 -26.76 8.65
N LYS A 371 -4.59 -26.66 8.89
CA LYS A 371 -3.84 -27.62 9.69
C LYS A 371 -4.30 -27.65 11.15
N SER A 372 -4.61 -26.49 11.74
CA SER A 372 -5.01 -26.39 13.16
C SER A 372 -6.51 -26.61 13.41
N ASN A 373 -7.37 -26.49 12.40
CA ASN A 373 -8.83 -26.46 12.59
C ASN A 373 -9.54 -27.70 12.01
N LYS A 374 -9.21 -28.91 12.50
CA LYS A 374 -9.80 -30.15 11.95
C LYS A 374 -11.21 -30.48 12.44
N TYR A 375 -11.60 -29.94 13.59
CA TYR A 375 -12.87 -30.23 14.27
C TYR A 375 -13.58 -28.94 14.68
N CYS A 376 -14.90 -28.97 14.70
CA CYS A 376 -15.73 -27.85 15.15
C CYS A 376 -15.56 -27.67 16.66
N PRO A 377 -15.16 -26.48 17.15
CA PRO A 377 -15.04 -26.23 18.59
C PRO A 377 -16.39 -26.22 19.33
N VAL A 378 -17.52 -26.12 18.60
CA VAL A 378 -18.87 -26.12 19.19
C VAL A 378 -19.42 -27.54 19.31
N THR A 379 -19.30 -28.35 18.24
CA THR A 379 -19.95 -29.68 18.16
C THR A 379 -18.98 -30.84 18.33
N GLY A 380 -17.67 -30.62 18.23
CA GLY A 380 -16.63 -31.66 18.26
C GLY A 380 -16.55 -32.53 17.00
N THR A 381 -17.45 -32.34 16.03
CA THR A 381 -17.47 -33.09 14.76
C THR A 381 -16.40 -32.59 13.78
N PRO A 382 -15.98 -33.41 12.80
CA PRO A 382 -15.06 -32.97 11.75
C PRO A 382 -15.55 -31.71 11.02
N LEU A 383 -14.60 -30.91 10.53
CA LEU A 383 -14.90 -29.79 9.63
C LEU A 383 -14.77 -30.21 8.16
N GLU A 384 -15.77 -29.81 7.39
CA GLU A 384 -15.74 -29.80 5.93
C GLU A 384 -15.34 -28.40 5.45
N TYR A 385 -14.28 -28.31 4.66
CA TYR A 385 -13.85 -27.04 4.06
C TYR A 385 -14.64 -26.77 2.79
N ILE A 386 -15.25 -25.58 2.75
CA ILE A 386 -16.07 -25.07 1.67
C ILE A 386 -15.52 -23.71 1.21
N HIS A 387 -16.16 -23.12 0.21
CA HIS A 387 -15.80 -21.80 -0.32
C HIS A 387 -14.33 -21.71 -0.79
N GLY A 388 -13.90 -22.64 -1.66
CA GLY A 388 -12.49 -22.74 -2.07
C GLY A 388 -11.52 -23.03 -0.93
N GLY A 389 -12.02 -23.52 0.21
CA GLY A 389 -11.22 -23.78 1.41
C GLY A 389 -10.96 -22.56 2.30
N THR A 390 -11.67 -21.44 2.12
CA THR A 390 -11.57 -20.26 3.01
C THR A 390 -12.70 -20.17 4.04
N CYS A 391 -13.57 -21.18 4.09
CA CYS A 391 -14.63 -21.34 5.08
C CYS A 391 -14.69 -22.83 5.47
N ALA A 392 -15.07 -23.12 6.70
CA ALA A 392 -15.27 -24.48 7.17
C ALA A 392 -16.64 -24.61 7.82
N ARG A 393 -17.30 -25.74 7.59
CA ARG A 393 -18.62 -26.07 8.10
C ARG A 393 -18.55 -27.35 8.92
N SER A 394 -19.24 -27.38 10.05
CA SER A 394 -19.42 -28.60 10.82
C SER A 394 -20.19 -29.66 10.02
N THR A 395 -19.75 -30.92 10.04
CA THR A 395 -20.45 -32.03 9.37
C THR A 395 -21.71 -32.51 10.11
N ASN A 396 -22.05 -31.92 11.26
CA ASN A 396 -23.28 -32.25 11.96
C ASN A 396 -24.50 -31.74 11.15
N THR A 397 -25.41 -32.65 10.80
CA THR A 397 -26.62 -32.35 10.02
C THR A 397 -27.87 -32.14 10.90
N GLU A 398 -27.79 -32.42 12.20
CA GLU A 398 -28.94 -32.33 13.12
C GLU A 398 -29.16 -30.91 13.66
N ASP A 399 -28.11 -30.09 13.69
CA ASP A 399 -28.14 -28.69 14.10
C ASP A 399 -27.92 -27.73 12.92
N ARG A 400 -28.20 -26.43 13.13
CA ARG A 400 -27.84 -25.40 12.15
C ARG A 400 -26.32 -25.45 11.88
N PRO A 401 -25.88 -25.42 10.60
CA PRO A 401 -24.46 -25.55 10.28
C PRO A 401 -23.66 -24.39 10.86
N VAL A 402 -22.70 -24.72 11.73
CA VAL A 402 -21.75 -23.75 12.30
C VAL A 402 -20.64 -23.51 11.29
N LEU A 403 -20.48 -22.24 10.89
CA LEU A 403 -19.44 -21.79 9.97
C LEU A 403 -18.24 -21.22 10.72
N HIS A 404 -17.06 -21.47 10.17
CA HIS A 404 -15.78 -20.99 10.69
C HIS A 404 -14.96 -20.35 9.56
N TRP A 405 -14.24 -19.29 9.91
CA TRP A 405 -13.33 -18.57 9.01
C TRP A 405 -11.93 -18.54 9.60
N PRO A 406 -10.89 -18.29 8.76
CA PRO A 406 -9.54 -18.04 9.25
C PRO A 406 -9.54 -16.95 10.33
N ARG A 407 -8.91 -17.27 11.46
CA ARG A 407 -8.73 -16.35 12.59
C ARG A 407 -7.47 -15.51 12.36
N GLN A 408 -7.54 -14.23 12.72
CA GLN A 408 -6.38 -13.38 12.88
C GLN A 408 -6.35 -12.87 14.32
N ASP A 409 -5.23 -13.10 15.02
CA ASP A 409 -5.07 -12.68 16.40
C ASP A 409 -4.31 -11.32 16.40
N PRO A 410 -4.95 -10.21 16.82
CA PRO A 410 -4.31 -8.89 16.80
C PRO A 410 -3.13 -8.84 17.78
N SER A 411 -2.03 -8.24 17.35
CA SER A 411 -0.83 -8.05 18.16
C SER A 411 -0.25 -6.67 17.87
N ILE A 412 0.01 -5.88 18.90
CA ILE A 412 0.72 -4.61 18.73
C ILE A 412 2.20 -4.87 18.55
N ILE A 413 2.87 -3.96 17.86
CA ILE A 413 4.32 -3.83 17.87
C ILE A 413 4.65 -2.35 17.94
N VAL A 414 5.39 -1.93 18.95
CA VAL A 414 5.58 -0.51 19.28
C VAL A 414 7.05 -0.13 19.34
N LEU A 415 7.42 0.91 18.59
CA LEU A 415 8.67 1.62 18.84
C LEU A 415 8.43 2.68 19.90
N VAL A 416 9.16 2.56 21.02
CA VAL A 416 9.09 3.52 22.12
C VAL A 416 10.35 4.39 22.12
N GLU A 417 10.20 5.69 21.93
CA GLU A 417 11.30 6.65 22.02
C GLU A 417 11.35 7.34 23.39
N ASN A 418 12.51 7.89 23.74
CA ASN A 418 12.62 8.78 24.89
C ASN A 418 12.00 10.16 24.59
N GLN A 419 11.79 10.97 25.63
CA GLN A 419 11.20 12.31 25.48
C GLN A 419 12.00 13.26 24.57
N ALA A 420 13.31 13.04 24.44
CA ALA A 420 14.18 13.85 23.59
C ALA A 420 14.25 13.36 22.14
N SER A 421 13.58 12.26 21.79
CA SER A 421 13.66 11.59 20.48
C SER A 421 15.09 11.29 20.01
N THR A 422 15.98 10.99 20.96
CA THR A 422 17.40 10.64 20.71
C THR A 422 17.70 9.16 20.88
N HIS A 423 16.86 8.44 21.64
CA HIS A 423 17.03 7.01 21.88
C HIS A 423 15.72 6.28 21.67
N ALA A 424 15.79 5.05 21.14
CA ALA A 424 14.66 4.14 21.09
C ALA A 424 14.94 2.90 21.95
N LEU A 425 13.90 2.42 22.61
CA LEU A 425 13.90 1.17 23.35
C LEU A 425 13.75 0.02 22.37
N LEU A 426 14.72 -0.90 22.39
CA LEU A 426 14.63 -2.16 21.66
C LEU A 426 14.92 -3.33 22.60
N ALA A 427 14.26 -4.45 22.36
CA ALA A 427 14.36 -5.66 23.17
C ALA A 427 14.69 -6.89 22.34
N ARG A 428 15.15 -7.94 23.03
CA ARG A 428 15.50 -9.22 22.43
C ARG A 428 14.83 -10.34 23.21
N SER A 429 14.00 -11.09 22.50
CA SER A 429 13.41 -12.36 22.95
C SER A 429 14.41 -13.51 22.82
N PRO A 430 14.33 -14.58 23.65
CA PRO A 430 15.18 -15.78 23.54
C PRO A 430 15.19 -16.42 22.14
N ARG A 431 14.11 -16.26 21.37
CA ARG A 431 13.97 -16.83 20.02
C ARG A 431 14.76 -16.09 18.94
N HIS A 432 15.17 -14.85 19.20
CA HIS A 432 15.90 -14.05 18.21
C HIS A 432 17.40 -14.36 18.28
N PRO A 433 18.11 -14.33 17.14
CA PRO A 433 19.57 -14.44 17.12
C PRO A 433 20.23 -13.48 18.09
N SER A 434 21.41 -13.85 18.61
CA SER A 434 22.21 -12.93 19.42
C SER A 434 22.40 -11.60 18.67
N TYR A 435 22.41 -10.50 19.42
CA TYR A 435 22.59 -9.13 18.90
C TYR A 435 21.44 -8.56 18.05
N LEU A 436 20.41 -9.33 17.72
CA LEU A 436 19.21 -8.82 17.03
C LEU A 436 18.19 -8.28 18.04
N TYR A 437 18.00 -6.97 18.07
CA TYR A 437 16.99 -6.30 18.90
C TYR A 437 15.88 -5.75 18.01
N THR A 438 14.67 -5.71 18.54
CA THR A 438 13.48 -5.26 17.82
C THR A 438 12.52 -4.53 18.76
N CYS A 439 11.46 -3.97 18.21
CA CYS A 439 10.40 -3.29 18.95
C CYS A 439 9.69 -4.24 19.92
N ILE A 440 9.08 -3.69 20.97
CA ILE A 440 8.22 -4.43 21.91
C ILE A 440 6.97 -4.89 21.18
N ALA A 441 6.52 -6.12 21.41
CA ALA A 441 5.37 -6.67 20.70
C ALA A 441 4.66 -7.75 21.51
N GLY A 442 3.35 -7.58 21.67
CA GLY A 442 2.51 -8.55 22.36
C GLY A 442 1.08 -8.60 21.86
N PHE A 443 0.31 -9.54 22.37
CA PHE A 443 -1.06 -9.78 21.90
C PHE A 443 -2.02 -8.78 22.52
N VAL A 444 -3.07 -8.43 21.78
CA VAL A 444 -4.16 -7.61 22.33
C VAL A 444 -5.13 -8.54 23.07
N GLU A 445 -5.43 -8.22 24.33
CA GLU A 445 -6.34 -9.01 25.16
C GLU A 445 -7.82 -8.77 24.82
N ALA A 446 -8.68 -9.67 25.32
CA ALA A 446 -10.11 -9.58 25.08
C ALA A 446 -10.72 -8.32 25.75
N GLY A 447 -11.28 -7.42 24.94
CA GLY A 447 -11.84 -6.15 25.41
C GLY A 447 -10.82 -5.03 25.56
N GLU A 448 -9.56 -5.27 25.19
CA GLU A 448 -8.48 -4.30 25.26
C GLU A 448 -8.41 -3.46 23.97
N THR A 449 -8.11 -2.15 24.10
CA THR A 449 -7.78 -1.31 22.94
C THR A 449 -6.31 -1.50 22.54
N PHE A 450 -5.94 -1.15 21.31
CA PHE A 450 -4.54 -1.29 20.91
C PHE A 450 -3.61 -0.36 21.71
N GLU A 451 -4.09 0.82 22.09
CA GLU A 451 -3.38 1.76 22.94
C GLU A 451 -3.17 1.18 24.34
N SER A 452 -4.21 0.55 24.91
CA SER A 452 -4.11 -0.11 26.21
C SER A 452 -3.10 -1.27 26.18
N ALA A 453 -3.09 -2.05 25.09
CA ALA A 453 -2.10 -3.11 24.87
C ALA A 453 -0.69 -2.55 24.78
N VAL A 454 -0.46 -1.42 24.10
CA VAL A 454 0.86 -0.75 24.07
C VAL A 454 1.32 -0.39 25.48
N LEU A 455 0.44 0.20 26.30
CA LEU A 455 0.77 0.57 27.68
C LEU A 455 1.11 -0.66 28.52
N ARG A 456 0.28 -1.72 28.44
CA ARG A 456 0.46 -2.95 29.19
C ARG A 456 1.72 -3.70 28.78
N GLU A 457 1.87 -4.05 27.51
CA GLU A 457 3.01 -4.85 27.01
C GLU A 457 4.34 -4.15 27.28
N THR A 458 4.41 -2.83 27.08
CA THR A 458 5.65 -2.08 27.39
C THR A 458 5.95 -2.11 28.89
N ASN A 459 4.93 -2.03 29.75
CA ASN A 459 5.14 -2.08 31.19
C ASN A 459 5.50 -3.50 31.69
N GLU A 460 4.84 -4.52 31.18
CA GLU A 460 5.05 -5.92 31.56
C GLU A 460 6.43 -6.41 31.13
N GLU A 461 6.81 -6.19 29.86
CA GLU A 461 8.05 -6.72 29.31
C GLU A 461 9.30 -6.00 29.81
N VAL A 462 9.24 -4.67 29.98
CA VAL A 462 10.42 -3.85 30.25
C VAL A 462 10.26 -2.82 31.39
N GLY A 463 9.09 -2.72 32.01
CA GLY A 463 8.85 -1.79 33.12
C GLY A 463 8.76 -0.32 32.73
N VAL A 464 8.74 0.02 31.44
CA VAL A 464 8.73 1.42 30.96
C VAL A 464 7.29 1.90 30.85
N THR A 465 7.01 3.07 31.43
CA THR A 465 5.70 3.71 31.30
C THR A 465 5.66 4.57 30.03
N VAL A 466 4.60 4.43 29.23
CA VAL A 466 4.38 5.19 28.00
C VAL A 466 3.44 6.38 28.25
N ASP A 467 3.62 7.45 27.47
CA ASP A 467 2.71 8.60 27.42
C ASP A 467 1.53 8.29 26.50
N ASP A 468 0.34 8.17 27.07
CA ASP A 468 -0.89 7.72 26.40
C ASP A 468 -1.23 8.62 25.19
N ASP A 469 -1.04 9.94 25.32
CA ASP A 469 -1.33 10.92 24.26
C ASP A 469 -0.33 10.87 23.10
N SER A 470 0.78 10.14 23.26
CA SER A 470 1.82 9.98 22.25
C SER A 470 1.64 8.76 21.35
N ILE A 471 0.72 7.85 21.68
CA ILE A 471 0.53 6.58 20.96
C ILE A 471 -0.09 6.85 19.59
N GLN A 472 0.58 6.41 18.54
CA GLN A 472 0.17 6.62 17.14
C GLN A 472 0.26 5.33 16.33
N TYR A 473 -0.82 5.02 15.60
CA TYR A 473 -0.79 3.99 14.57
C TYR A 473 0.04 4.42 13.37
N ILE A 474 0.85 3.49 12.86
CA ILE A 474 1.79 3.73 11.77
C ILE A 474 1.46 2.89 10.53
N TYR A 475 1.39 1.56 10.70
CA TYR A 475 1.19 0.60 9.62
C TYR A 475 0.75 -0.76 10.18
N SER A 476 0.29 -1.68 9.34
CA SER A 476 -0.03 -3.05 9.74
C SER A 476 0.60 -4.07 8.81
N GLN A 477 0.84 -5.27 9.32
CA GLN A 477 1.41 -6.35 8.52
C GLN A 477 0.78 -7.70 8.91
N PRO A 478 0.30 -8.50 7.94
CA PRO A 478 -0.10 -9.87 8.23
C PRO A 478 1.13 -10.68 8.67
N TRP A 479 0.99 -11.45 9.75
CA TRP A 479 2.09 -12.25 10.30
C TRP A 479 1.61 -13.66 10.65
N PRO A 480 1.48 -14.55 9.65
CA PRO A 480 0.84 -15.86 9.78
C PRO A 480 1.74 -16.91 10.46
N PHE A 481 2.41 -16.52 11.55
CA PHE A 481 3.34 -17.34 12.32
C PHE A 481 2.97 -17.31 13.82
N PRO A 482 1.82 -17.89 14.23
CA PRO A 482 0.95 -18.75 13.42
C PRO A 482 -0.20 -18.04 12.69
N ARG A 483 -0.69 -16.89 13.19
CA ARG A 483 -1.88 -16.20 12.64
C ARG A 483 -2.08 -14.77 13.17
N SER A 484 -1.00 -14.04 13.44
CA SER A 484 -1.09 -12.69 13.98
C SER A 484 -1.42 -11.66 12.90
N CYS A 485 -2.11 -10.59 13.29
CA CYS A 485 -2.16 -9.34 12.53
C CYS A 485 -1.38 -8.28 13.33
N MET A 486 -0.21 -7.89 12.82
CA MET A 486 0.66 -6.96 13.53
C MET A 486 0.20 -5.53 13.31
N ILE A 487 0.01 -4.79 14.39
CA ILE A 487 -0.43 -3.39 14.43
C ILE A 487 0.76 -2.55 14.89
N GLY A 488 1.35 -1.84 13.95
CA GLY A 488 2.56 -1.06 14.16
C GLY A 488 2.24 0.29 14.78
N MET A 489 2.83 0.54 15.93
CA MET A 489 2.62 1.72 16.75
C MET A 489 3.93 2.45 16.99
N HIS A 490 3.82 3.75 17.22
CA HIS A 490 4.90 4.59 17.73
C HIS A 490 4.42 5.25 19.02
N ALA A 491 5.28 5.34 20.03
CA ALA A 491 4.95 5.98 21.29
C ALA A 491 6.19 6.57 21.95
N ARG A 492 5.98 7.40 22.97
CA ARG A 492 7.03 8.04 23.76
C ARG A 492 6.96 7.56 25.20
N ALA A 493 8.11 7.33 25.82
CA ALA A 493 8.18 7.07 27.25
C ALA A 493 7.71 8.29 28.05
N ARG A 494 7.03 8.05 29.16
CA ARG A 494 6.47 9.10 30.02
C ARG A 494 7.53 9.85 30.80
N GLU A 495 8.55 9.17 31.33
CA GLU A 495 9.62 9.83 32.09
C GLU A 495 10.63 10.54 31.19
N ILE A 496 11.21 11.62 31.71
CA ILE A 496 12.29 12.37 31.05
C ILE A 496 13.60 11.59 31.17
N GLY A 497 14.43 11.64 30.13
CA GLY A 497 15.72 10.95 30.10
C GLY A 497 15.58 9.53 29.58
N LEU A 498 16.34 8.59 30.15
CA LEU A 498 16.28 7.16 29.83
C LEU A 498 15.68 6.41 31.03
N PRO A 499 14.39 6.05 30.98
CA PRO A 499 13.74 5.25 32.02
C PRO A 499 14.52 3.99 32.38
N SER A 500 14.49 3.60 33.65
CA SER A 500 15.06 2.34 34.10
C SER A 500 14.29 1.17 33.49
N ILE A 501 15.02 0.24 32.90
CA ILE A 501 14.46 -0.97 32.31
C ILE A 501 14.41 -2.06 33.40
N ASN A 502 13.24 -2.68 33.57
CA ASN A 502 13.03 -3.85 34.41
C ASN A 502 12.41 -4.97 33.57
N ILE A 503 13.24 -5.92 33.16
CA ILE A 503 12.88 -6.96 32.20
C ILE A 503 12.09 -8.09 32.88
N ASP A 504 11.03 -8.58 32.26
CA ASP A 504 10.50 -9.92 32.56
C ASP A 504 11.40 -11.00 31.93
N PRO A 505 12.17 -11.76 32.73
CA PRO A 505 13.09 -12.77 32.21
C PRO A 505 12.38 -13.98 31.57
N ASN A 506 11.06 -14.12 31.73
CA ASN A 506 10.29 -15.17 31.05
C ASN A 506 10.09 -14.86 29.56
N GLU A 507 10.11 -13.58 29.19
CA GLU A 507 9.79 -13.15 27.82
C GLU A 507 11.01 -12.64 27.05
N LEU A 508 11.86 -11.89 27.74
CA LEU A 508 13.00 -11.20 27.15
C LEU A 508 14.31 -11.61 27.83
N VAL A 509 15.36 -11.64 27.02
CA VAL A 509 16.74 -11.90 27.50
C VAL A 509 17.54 -10.63 27.63
N ASP A 510 17.14 -9.55 26.96
CA ASP A 510 17.75 -8.23 27.10
C ASP A 510 16.85 -7.13 26.52
N ALA A 511 16.99 -5.91 27.03
CA ALA A 511 16.32 -4.71 26.52
C ALA A 511 17.17 -3.48 26.87
N GLN A 512 17.34 -2.57 25.90
CA GLN A 512 18.21 -1.41 26.05
C GLN A 512 17.65 -0.19 25.30
N TRP A 513 18.00 0.98 25.80
CA TRP A 513 17.88 2.24 25.08
C TRP A 513 19.07 2.39 24.15
N PHE A 514 18.82 2.45 22.84
CA PHE A 514 19.86 2.65 21.85
C PHE A 514 19.79 4.05 21.25
N ASP A 515 20.95 4.68 21.13
CA ASP A 515 21.10 5.98 20.46
C ASP A 515 20.71 5.88 18.98
N LYS A 516 20.13 6.97 18.46
CA LYS A 516 19.65 7.09 17.08
C LYS A 516 20.73 6.73 16.05
N GLU A 517 21.98 7.17 16.26
CA GLU A 517 23.09 6.86 15.35
C GLU A 517 23.47 5.37 15.40
N VAL A 518 23.44 4.76 16.58
CA VAL A 518 23.73 3.32 16.75
C VAL A 518 22.69 2.48 16.01
N ILE A 519 21.41 2.84 16.12
CA ILE A 519 20.33 2.17 15.37
C ILE A 519 20.52 2.39 13.87
N TYR A 520 20.83 3.60 13.42
CA TYR A 520 21.10 3.88 12.00
C TYR A 520 22.23 2.99 11.46
N GLN A 521 23.37 2.89 12.16
CA GLN A 521 24.46 2.00 11.74
C GLN A 521 24.03 0.51 11.72
N ALA A 522 23.20 0.08 12.67
CA ALA A 522 22.62 -1.26 12.66
C ALA A 522 21.71 -1.50 11.44
N THR A 523 20.96 -0.49 10.98
CA THR A 523 20.15 -0.60 9.75
C THR A 523 21.00 -0.85 8.52
N VAL A 524 22.12 -0.12 8.39
CA VAL A 524 23.08 -0.26 7.28
C VAL A 524 23.72 -1.65 7.29
N GLU A 525 24.09 -2.12 8.48
CA GLU A 525 24.71 -3.42 8.63
C GLU A 525 23.72 -4.57 8.34
N THR A 526 22.50 -4.51 8.85
CA THR A 526 21.45 -5.48 8.51
C THR A 526 21.20 -5.53 7.01
N ASP A 527 21.13 -4.38 6.32
CA ASP A 527 20.90 -4.33 4.88
C ASP A 527 22.00 -5.04 4.08
N ARG A 528 23.24 -5.00 4.58
CA ARG A 528 24.38 -5.73 4.01
C ARG A 528 24.30 -7.24 4.26
N LEU A 529 23.87 -7.65 5.46
CA LEU A 529 23.84 -9.06 5.88
C LEU A 529 22.61 -9.83 5.35
N GLY A 530 21.47 -9.16 5.14
CA GLY A 530 20.25 -9.77 4.62
C GLY A 530 19.35 -10.37 5.70
N ALA A 531 19.01 -11.66 5.60
CA ALA A 531 17.98 -12.32 6.40
C ALA A 531 18.44 -12.62 7.85
N VAL A 532 18.80 -11.59 8.60
CA VAL A 532 19.37 -11.66 9.96
C VAL A 532 18.44 -12.27 11.01
N MET A 533 17.16 -12.49 10.71
CA MET A 533 16.26 -13.27 11.57
C MET A 533 16.50 -14.78 11.48
N ASP A 534 17.20 -15.26 10.44
CA ASP A 534 17.68 -16.64 10.37
C ASP A 534 19.00 -16.75 11.18
N PRO A 535 19.03 -17.54 12.28
CA PRO A 535 20.24 -17.71 13.07
C PRO A 535 21.44 -18.20 12.25
N LYS A 536 21.22 -18.99 11.20
CA LYS A 536 22.31 -19.51 10.35
C LYS A 536 22.99 -18.40 9.57
N VAL A 537 22.24 -17.39 9.13
CA VAL A 537 22.80 -16.22 8.44
C VAL A 537 23.73 -15.47 9.40
N VAL A 538 23.27 -15.20 10.62
CA VAL A 538 24.08 -14.48 11.62
C VAL A 538 25.34 -15.28 12.01
N GLU A 539 25.21 -16.59 12.23
CA GLU A 539 26.34 -17.46 12.59
C GLU A 539 27.38 -17.59 11.47
N ASP A 540 26.94 -17.74 10.22
CA ASP A 540 27.81 -17.81 9.04
C ASP A 540 28.62 -16.51 8.86
N GLN A 541 27.96 -15.35 8.99
CA GLN A 541 28.60 -14.05 8.84
C GLN A 541 29.62 -13.78 9.94
N LYS A 542 29.31 -14.21 11.17
CA LYS A 542 30.25 -14.16 12.30
C LYS A 542 31.46 -15.09 12.07
N THR A 543 31.22 -16.31 11.61
CA THR A 543 32.28 -17.31 11.35
C THR A 543 33.22 -16.84 10.24
N LYS A 544 32.69 -16.17 9.22
CA LYS A 544 33.47 -15.57 8.12
C LYS A 544 34.22 -14.29 8.52
N GLY A 545 34.04 -13.80 9.75
CA GLY A 545 34.63 -12.54 10.21
C GLY A 545 34.08 -11.31 9.48
N LEU A 546 32.92 -11.44 8.83
CA LEU A 546 32.31 -10.38 8.03
C LEU A 546 31.50 -9.42 8.89
N TRP A 547 31.16 -9.78 10.13
CA TRP A 547 30.44 -8.94 11.09
C TRP A 547 31.09 -9.07 12.48
N ASP A 548 31.13 -7.95 13.19
CA ASP A 548 31.89 -7.76 14.43
C ASP A 548 31.05 -7.92 15.72
N GLY A 549 29.81 -8.40 15.61
CA GLY A 549 28.93 -8.61 16.76
C GLY A 549 28.27 -7.32 17.28
N LYS A 550 28.19 -6.27 16.46
CA LYS A 550 27.43 -5.05 16.76
C LYS A 550 25.91 -5.26 16.66
N LEU A 551 25.13 -4.33 17.20
CA LEU A 551 23.66 -4.33 17.13
C LEU A 551 23.16 -4.67 15.71
N LEU A 552 22.19 -5.57 15.64
CA LEU A 552 21.38 -5.83 14.46
C LEU A 552 19.92 -5.46 14.75
N VAL A 553 19.26 -4.98 13.72
CA VAL A 553 17.81 -4.73 13.71
C VAL A 553 17.15 -5.57 12.62
N PRO A 554 15.81 -5.72 12.62
CA PRO A 554 15.13 -6.46 11.56
C PRO A 554 15.42 -5.92 10.15
N ALA A 555 15.34 -6.80 9.15
CA ALA A 555 15.56 -6.45 7.75
C ALA A 555 14.41 -5.60 7.17
N LYS A 556 14.67 -4.89 6.06
CA LYS A 556 13.62 -4.18 5.31
C LYS A 556 12.50 -5.13 4.89
N GLY A 557 11.28 -4.60 4.78
CA GLY A 557 10.08 -5.37 4.42
C GLY A 557 9.34 -5.99 5.60
N VAL A 558 9.82 -5.82 6.84
CA VAL A 558 9.07 -6.18 8.06
C VAL A 558 8.66 -4.93 8.84
N LEU A 559 7.52 -5.01 9.53
CA LEU A 559 6.90 -3.89 10.21
C LEU A 559 7.80 -3.25 11.26
N ALA A 560 8.52 -4.04 12.05
CA ALA A 560 9.48 -3.53 13.03
C ALA A 560 10.54 -2.61 12.39
N ARG A 561 11.07 -2.99 11.22
CA ARG A 561 12.02 -2.16 10.49
C ARG A 561 11.36 -0.91 9.93
N THR A 562 10.12 -0.98 9.45
CA THR A 562 9.35 0.20 9.03
C THR A 562 9.18 1.21 10.16
N LEU A 563 8.91 0.75 11.39
CA LEU A 563 8.81 1.63 12.56
C LEU A 563 10.15 2.31 12.87
N ILE A 564 11.24 1.54 12.86
CA ILE A 564 12.60 2.05 13.06
C ILE A 564 12.97 3.08 11.99
N ASP A 565 12.78 2.77 10.71
CA ASP A 565 13.11 3.68 9.62
C ASP A 565 12.28 4.98 9.70
N LYS A 566 11.00 4.91 10.10
CA LYS A 566 10.19 6.11 10.31
C LYS A 566 10.64 6.97 11.48
N TRP A 567 11.13 6.37 12.55
CA TRP A 567 11.69 7.09 13.69
C TRP A 567 13.06 7.71 13.40
N LEU A 568 13.85 7.06 12.55
CA LEU A 568 15.16 7.56 12.13
C LEU A 568 15.07 8.84 11.28
N ASN A 569 14.05 8.93 10.42
CA ASN A 569 13.75 10.11 9.60
C ASN A 569 13.08 11.22 10.43
#